data_AF-A0A2Z2MML2-F1
#
_entry.id   AF-A0A2Z2MML2-F1
#
_cell.length_a   1.000
_cell.length_b   1.000
_cell.length_c   1.000
_cell.angle_alpha   90.00
_cell.angle_beta   90.00
_cell.angle_gamma   90.00
#
_symmetry.space_group_name_H-M   'P 1'
#
loop_
_entity.id
_entity.type
_entity.pdbx_description
1 polymer ?
#
loop_
_entity_poly.entity_id
_entity_poly.type
_entity_poly.pdbx_seq_one_letter_code
_entity_poly.pdbx_strand_id
1 'polypeptide(L)'
;MDEKEIKSLLREFGLNEYEVRAYLALIRSGPLTAGELATLSKVPQPRIYDVIRTLMAKGFVTTSQGRPKRVIPLNPESVMNAIKQRYNERIEALKSALEEIYTPHSEIGSVIVVKSRITLEDYVRKAIKNTRFHMSIAVPREFLKKLEMDLGKKKENNVRINLFVYGENDVPPVANEIRIRDVPDPIIIIQDRDMGVYLPYEALTGGSSLHGYGLIIQDNNLLFMLDRYFYHALWPTGRVVYREERALKLPREYIHIRELVSDLRRFNIRNAKVEVFGRFVRSGEPVHIVGRVVEFYEDEGKVISNITVETQDGERHVVGGWNASLEDIEAERIILFE
;
A
#
# COMPACT_ATOMS: atom_id res chain seq x y z
N MET A 1 -15.23 -9.01 29.07
CA MET A 1 -14.38 -10.20 28.89
C MET A 1 -14.63 -11.11 30.07
N ASP A 2 -14.99 -12.36 29.82
CA ASP A 2 -15.22 -13.32 30.90
C ASP A 2 -13.88 -13.91 31.42
N GLU A 3 -13.91 -14.64 32.54
CA GLU A 3 -12.69 -15.24 33.10
C GLU A 3 -12.07 -16.31 32.17
N LYS A 4 -12.88 -16.95 31.33
CA LYS A 4 -12.43 -17.99 30.41
C LYS A 4 -11.61 -17.38 29.27
N GLU A 5 -12.04 -16.25 28.73
CA GLU A 5 -11.35 -15.44 27.74
C GLU A 5 -10.03 -14.91 28.30
N ILE A 6 -10.00 -14.38 29.53
CA ILE A 6 -8.76 -13.93 30.19
C ILE A 6 -7.75 -15.08 30.28
N LYS A 7 -8.20 -16.27 30.68
CA LYS A 7 -7.35 -17.47 30.76
C LYS A 7 -6.87 -17.96 29.40
N SER A 8 -7.64 -17.75 28.33
CA SER A 8 -7.21 -18.09 26.96
C SER A 8 -6.09 -17.15 26.53
N LEU A 9 -6.30 -15.84 26.68
CA LEU A 9 -5.33 -14.83 26.28
C LEU A 9 -4.01 -14.97 27.04
N LEU A 10 -4.05 -15.20 28.37
CA LEU A 10 -2.83 -15.43 29.13
C LEU A 10 -2.06 -16.68 28.66
N ARG A 11 -2.75 -17.71 28.16
CA ARG A 11 -2.12 -18.89 27.56
C ARG A 11 -1.48 -18.58 26.21
N GLU A 12 -2.14 -17.78 25.39
CA GLU A 12 -1.59 -17.29 24.11
C GLU A 12 -0.34 -16.42 24.33
N PHE A 13 -0.27 -15.68 25.44
CA PHE A 13 0.94 -14.95 25.87
C PHE A 13 1.98 -15.82 26.59
N GLY A 14 1.84 -17.15 26.51
CA GLY A 14 2.87 -18.11 26.90
C GLY A 14 2.83 -18.54 28.36
N LEU A 15 1.74 -18.29 29.10
CA LEU A 15 1.54 -18.89 30.42
C LEU A 15 0.93 -20.30 30.30
N ASN A 16 1.40 -21.24 31.11
CA ASN A 16 0.75 -22.54 31.25
C ASN A 16 -0.43 -22.47 32.24
N GLU A 17 -1.21 -23.56 32.33
CA GLU A 17 -2.40 -23.57 33.17
C GLU A 17 -2.12 -23.25 34.66
N TYR A 18 -1.03 -23.76 35.22
CA TYR A 18 -0.66 -23.53 36.61
C TYR A 18 -0.21 -22.07 36.84
N GLU A 19 0.55 -21.52 35.91
CA GLU A 19 0.99 -20.12 35.92
C GLU A 19 -0.19 -19.17 35.83
N VAL A 20 -1.17 -19.46 34.95
CA VAL A 20 -2.40 -18.65 34.84
C VAL A 20 -3.18 -18.65 36.14
N ARG A 21 -3.38 -19.82 36.76
CA ARG A 21 -4.11 -19.90 38.04
C ARG A 21 -3.38 -19.18 39.16
N ALA A 22 -2.06 -19.33 39.26
CA ALA A 22 -1.24 -18.65 40.25
C ALA A 22 -1.24 -17.12 40.05
N TYR A 23 -1.07 -16.65 38.81
CA TYR A 23 -1.06 -15.23 38.51
C TYR A 23 -2.42 -14.57 38.79
N LEU A 24 -3.53 -15.19 38.40
CA LEU A 24 -4.87 -14.67 38.70
C LEU A 24 -5.16 -14.65 40.21
N ALA A 25 -4.69 -15.63 40.98
CA ALA A 25 -4.81 -15.61 42.43
C ALA A 25 -4.06 -14.42 43.06
N LEU A 26 -2.86 -14.11 42.56
CA LEU A 26 -2.07 -12.94 42.99
C LEU A 26 -2.75 -11.62 42.60
N ILE A 27 -3.25 -11.49 41.37
CA ILE A 27 -3.94 -10.28 40.92
C ILE A 27 -5.17 -9.96 41.78
N ARG A 28 -5.89 -10.99 42.23
CA ARG A 28 -7.09 -10.83 43.08
C ARG A 28 -6.76 -10.55 44.54
N SER A 29 -5.75 -11.22 45.06
CA SER A 29 -5.48 -11.28 46.51
C SER A 29 -4.30 -10.40 46.95
N GLY A 30 -3.56 -9.85 45.99
CA GLY A 30 -2.32 -9.12 46.26
C GLY A 30 -1.16 -10.05 46.66
N PRO A 31 -0.17 -9.54 47.41
CA PRO A 31 1.02 -10.29 47.79
C PRO A 31 0.76 -11.49 48.72
N LEU A 32 1.12 -12.69 48.28
CA LEU A 32 0.92 -13.96 48.99
C LEU A 32 2.25 -14.68 49.26
N THR A 33 2.34 -15.43 50.35
CA THR A 33 3.40 -16.43 50.53
C THR A 33 3.23 -17.60 49.55
N ALA A 34 4.28 -18.39 49.34
CA ALA A 34 4.20 -19.56 48.45
C ALA A 34 3.11 -20.55 48.89
N GLY A 35 2.96 -20.77 50.20
CA GLY A 35 1.94 -21.69 50.74
C GLY A 35 0.51 -21.18 50.55
N GLU A 36 0.27 -19.88 50.80
CA GLU A 36 -1.02 -19.24 50.54
C GLU A 36 -1.35 -19.26 49.05
N LEU A 37 -0.35 -19.00 48.20
CA LEU A 37 -0.51 -19.01 46.75
C LEU A 37 -0.88 -20.40 46.24
N ALA A 38 -0.22 -21.46 46.70
CA ALA A 38 -0.56 -22.84 46.32
C ALA A 38 -2.02 -23.17 46.68
N THR A 39 -2.45 -22.76 47.88
CA THR A 39 -3.80 -22.99 48.40
C THR A 39 -4.84 -22.25 47.56
N LEU A 40 -4.67 -20.95 47.35
CA LEU A 40 -5.64 -20.10 46.63
C LEU A 40 -5.70 -20.40 45.13
N SER A 41 -4.56 -20.72 44.50
CA SER A 41 -4.49 -21.03 43.07
C SER A 41 -4.83 -22.48 42.73
N LYS A 42 -5.01 -23.35 43.74
CA LYS A 42 -5.17 -24.80 43.57
C LYS A 42 -4.03 -25.40 42.72
N VAL A 43 -2.82 -24.86 42.87
CA VAL A 43 -1.61 -25.42 42.29
C VAL A 43 -0.98 -26.35 43.33
N PRO A 44 -0.62 -27.59 42.98
CA PRO A 44 -0.02 -28.52 43.93
C PRO A 44 1.21 -27.91 44.63
N GLN A 45 1.29 -28.04 45.95
CA GLN A 45 2.40 -27.54 46.77
C GLN A 45 3.80 -27.89 46.19
N PRO A 46 4.06 -29.13 45.69
CA PRO A 46 5.37 -29.44 45.11
C PRO A 46 5.73 -28.63 43.86
N ARG A 47 4.75 -28.04 43.17
CA ARG A 47 4.93 -27.29 41.91
C ARG A 47 4.96 -25.78 42.12
N ILE A 48 4.59 -25.27 43.29
CA ILE A 48 4.35 -23.83 43.46
C ILE A 48 5.61 -23.00 43.30
N TYR A 49 6.75 -23.48 43.79
CA TYR A 49 8.03 -22.78 43.66
C TYR A 49 8.53 -22.73 42.21
N ASP A 50 8.30 -23.80 41.44
CA ASP A 50 8.61 -23.81 40.00
C ASP A 50 7.73 -22.82 39.23
N VAL A 51 6.44 -22.75 39.58
CA VAL A 51 5.48 -21.79 38.99
C VAL A 51 5.86 -20.35 39.35
N ILE A 52 6.25 -20.07 40.59
CA ILE A 52 6.73 -18.75 40.99
C ILE A 52 8.00 -18.38 40.21
N ARG A 53 8.95 -19.30 40.10
CA ARG A 53 10.21 -19.08 39.37
C ARG A 53 9.96 -18.77 37.89
N THR A 54 9.07 -19.51 37.24
CA THR A 54 8.72 -19.31 35.83
C THR A 54 7.94 -18.02 35.61
N LEU A 55 6.97 -17.69 36.48
CA LEU A 55 6.27 -16.40 36.45
C LEU A 55 7.24 -15.23 36.64
N MET A 56 8.22 -15.36 37.55
CA MET A 56 9.23 -14.33 37.78
C MET A 56 10.15 -14.17 36.57
N ALA A 57 10.62 -15.28 35.99
CA ALA A 57 11.45 -15.24 34.78
C ALA A 57 10.71 -14.65 33.56
N LYS A 58 9.39 -14.84 33.49
CA LYS A 58 8.53 -14.23 32.46
C LYS A 58 8.16 -12.77 32.75
N GLY A 59 8.51 -12.25 33.93
CA GLY A 59 8.27 -10.87 34.33
C GLY A 59 6.85 -10.58 34.81
N PHE A 60 6.12 -11.57 35.31
CA PHE A 60 4.75 -11.40 35.83
C PHE A 60 4.71 -11.11 37.34
N VAL A 61 5.73 -11.53 38.08
CA VAL A 61 5.78 -11.41 39.54
C VAL A 61 7.20 -11.07 40.01
N THR A 62 7.31 -10.53 41.23
CA THR A 62 8.56 -10.36 41.97
C THR A 62 8.42 -10.94 43.38
N THR A 63 9.48 -10.95 44.17
CA THR A 63 9.44 -11.39 45.59
C THR A 63 9.93 -10.33 46.54
N SER A 64 9.31 -10.23 47.71
CA SER A 64 9.79 -9.38 48.79
C SER A 64 11.08 -9.94 49.44
N GLN A 65 11.88 -9.05 50.01
CA GLN A 65 13.10 -9.40 50.76
C GLN A 65 12.83 -9.73 52.24
N GLY A 66 11.61 -9.51 52.73
CA GLY A 66 11.22 -9.74 54.13
C GLY A 66 10.98 -11.20 54.49
N ARG A 67 10.77 -11.46 55.78
CA ARG A 67 10.34 -12.77 56.31
C ARG A 67 8.91 -12.64 56.88
N PRO A 68 7.93 -13.41 56.39
CA PRO A 68 8.04 -14.39 55.30
C PRO A 68 8.16 -13.74 53.91
N LYS A 69 8.84 -14.43 52.99
CA LYS A 69 8.91 -14.01 51.57
C LYS A 69 7.51 -14.05 50.94
N ARG A 70 7.13 -12.97 50.29
CA ARG A 70 5.86 -12.86 49.56
C ARG A 70 6.14 -12.71 48.07
N VAL A 71 5.32 -13.36 47.26
CA VAL A 71 5.23 -13.21 45.82
C VAL A 71 4.30 -12.04 45.54
N ILE A 72 4.76 -11.07 44.76
CA ILE A 72 4.05 -9.83 44.47
C ILE A 72 3.76 -9.81 42.96
N PRO A 73 2.49 -9.69 42.52
CA PRO A 73 2.20 -9.49 41.10
C PRO A 73 2.71 -8.12 40.67
N LEU A 74 3.34 -8.06 39.49
CA LEU A 74 3.70 -6.79 38.88
C LEU A 74 2.47 -6.13 38.26
N ASN A 75 2.51 -4.80 38.14
CA ASN A 75 1.42 -4.03 37.55
C ASN A 75 1.10 -4.56 36.13
N PRO A 76 -0.17 -4.92 35.82
CA PRO A 76 -0.53 -5.50 34.54
C PRO A 76 -0.12 -4.65 33.33
N GLU A 77 -0.22 -3.33 33.40
CA GLU A 77 0.19 -2.43 32.31
C GLU A 77 1.70 -2.55 32.05
N SER A 78 2.52 -2.54 33.10
CA SER A 78 3.97 -2.71 32.98
C SER A 78 4.32 -4.09 32.42
N VAL A 79 3.64 -5.15 32.86
CA VAL A 79 3.82 -6.51 32.34
C VAL A 79 3.46 -6.56 30.85
N MET A 80 2.31 -6.00 30.45
CA MET A 80 1.88 -5.99 29.06
C MET A 80 2.82 -5.20 28.16
N ASN A 81 3.32 -4.04 28.62
CA ASN A 81 4.28 -3.23 27.87
C ASN A 81 5.61 -3.97 27.67
N ALA A 82 6.13 -4.64 28.71
CA ALA A 82 7.35 -5.44 28.62
C ALA A 82 7.18 -6.65 27.68
N ILE A 83 6.03 -7.32 27.72
CA ILE A 83 5.69 -8.40 26.80
C ILE A 83 5.67 -7.88 25.36
N LYS A 84 4.95 -6.78 25.11
CA LYS A 84 4.85 -6.15 23.78
C LYS A 84 6.22 -5.80 23.22
N GLN A 85 7.08 -5.18 24.02
CA GLN A 85 8.44 -4.84 23.61
C GLN A 85 9.25 -6.08 23.22
N ARG A 86 9.26 -7.12 24.05
CA ARG A 86 9.99 -8.37 23.76
C ARG A 86 9.48 -9.07 22.49
N TYR A 87 8.17 -9.05 22.25
CA TYR A 87 7.60 -9.59 21.02
C TYR A 87 8.03 -8.75 19.81
N ASN A 88 7.97 -7.42 19.90
CA ASN A 88 8.42 -6.54 18.82
C ASN A 88 9.90 -6.77 18.47
N GLU A 89 10.78 -6.86 19.47
CA GLU A 89 12.20 -7.15 19.26
C GLU A 89 12.42 -8.49 18.55
N ARG A 90 11.67 -9.54 18.95
CA ARG A 90 11.73 -10.85 18.28
C ARG A 90 11.17 -10.82 16.87
N ILE A 91 10.10 -10.07 16.64
CA ILE A 91 9.49 -9.89 15.32
C ILE A 91 10.48 -9.19 14.39
N GLU A 92 11.12 -8.10 14.83
CA GLU A 92 12.12 -7.41 14.02
C GLU A 92 13.35 -8.29 13.74
N ALA A 93 13.86 -9.01 14.75
CA ALA A 93 14.97 -9.93 14.55
C ALA A 93 14.63 -11.05 13.55
N LEU A 94 13.42 -11.62 13.65
CA LEU A 94 12.94 -12.63 12.71
C LEU A 94 12.76 -12.04 11.31
N LYS A 95 12.20 -10.83 11.21
CA LYS A 95 12.02 -10.13 9.94
C LYS A 95 13.37 -9.92 9.24
N SER A 96 14.38 -9.41 9.95
CA SER A 96 15.72 -9.23 9.38
C SER A 96 16.33 -10.56 8.91
N ALA A 97 16.24 -11.62 9.73
CA ALA A 97 16.74 -12.93 9.35
C ALA A 97 15.99 -13.52 8.13
N LEU A 98 14.67 -13.29 8.04
CA LEU A 98 13.86 -13.69 6.89
C LEU A 98 14.20 -12.88 5.65
N GLU A 99 14.41 -11.57 5.77
CA GLU A 99 14.82 -10.70 4.65
C GLU A 99 16.19 -11.11 4.08
N GLU A 100 17.13 -11.56 4.92
CA GLU A 100 18.44 -12.08 4.48
C GLU A 100 18.34 -13.37 3.65
N ILE A 101 17.39 -14.26 3.97
CA ILE A 101 17.22 -15.55 3.29
C ILE A 101 16.10 -15.53 2.24
N TYR A 102 15.29 -14.47 2.20
CA TYR A 102 14.21 -14.31 1.24
C TYR A 102 14.77 -13.94 -0.12
N THR A 103 15.04 -14.96 -0.92
CA THR A 103 15.16 -14.81 -2.37
C THR A 103 13.77 -15.01 -2.98
N PRO A 104 13.21 -14.06 -3.74
CA PRO A 104 11.90 -14.20 -4.36
C PRO A 104 11.87 -15.39 -5.34
N HIS A 105 11.45 -16.57 -4.86
CA HIS A 105 11.31 -17.76 -5.69
C HIS A 105 9.89 -17.83 -6.24
N SER A 106 9.60 -17.01 -7.25
CA SER A 106 8.51 -17.18 -8.25
C SER A 106 8.60 -16.07 -9.30
N GLU A 107 9.76 -15.90 -9.94
CA GLU A 107 9.83 -15.05 -11.13
C GLU A 107 9.58 -15.89 -12.37
N ILE A 108 8.30 -16.07 -12.72
CA ILE A 108 7.98 -15.92 -14.14
C ILE A 108 7.95 -14.41 -14.31
N GLY A 109 9.05 -13.85 -14.84
CA GLY A 109 9.26 -12.42 -15.16
C GLY A 109 8.34 -11.44 -14.42
N SER A 110 8.85 -10.82 -13.36
CA SER A 110 8.26 -9.59 -12.78
C SER A 110 6.77 -9.65 -12.40
N VAL A 111 6.15 -10.83 -12.24
CA VAL A 111 4.78 -11.01 -11.72
C VAL A 111 4.77 -11.90 -10.48
N ILE A 112 4.20 -11.39 -9.38
CA ILE A 112 4.11 -12.08 -8.09
C ILE A 112 2.64 -12.40 -7.79
N VAL A 113 2.35 -13.68 -7.54
CA VAL A 113 1.01 -14.12 -7.11
C VAL A 113 0.88 -14.00 -5.59
N VAL A 114 -0.09 -13.21 -5.13
CA VAL A 114 -0.36 -12.95 -3.72
C VAL A 114 -1.69 -13.59 -3.31
N LYS A 115 -1.68 -14.40 -2.24
CA LYS A 115 -2.89 -14.99 -1.64
C LYS A 115 -3.26 -14.39 -0.27
N SER A 116 -2.31 -13.73 0.38
CA SER A 116 -2.46 -13.11 1.69
C SER A 116 -3.00 -11.70 1.56
N ARG A 117 -4.08 -11.38 2.28
CA ARG A 117 -4.64 -10.03 2.32
C ARG A 117 -3.65 -9.02 2.92
N ILE A 118 -2.91 -9.44 3.95
CA ILE A 118 -1.91 -8.58 4.61
C ILE A 118 -0.79 -8.22 3.65
N THR A 119 -0.30 -9.20 2.89
CA THR A 119 0.75 -8.99 1.89
C THR A 119 0.26 -8.07 0.78
N LEU A 120 -0.97 -8.26 0.31
CA LEU A 120 -1.58 -7.35 -0.67
C LEU A 120 -1.67 -5.92 -0.15
N GLU A 121 -2.23 -5.72 1.06
CA GLU A 121 -2.38 -4.39 1.65
C GLU A 121 -1.00 -3.71 1.84
N ASP A 122 0.07 -4.47 2.10
CA ASP A 122 1.44 -3.96 2.12
C ASP A 122 1.92 -3.49 0.74
N TYR A 123 1.69 -4.27 -0.33
CA TYR A 123 2.00 -3.84 -1.70
C TYR A 123 1.20 -2.60 -2.11
N VAL A 124 -0.09 -2.53 -1.80
CA VAL A 124 -0.92 -1.34 -2.08
C VAL A 124 -0.38 -0.12 -1.34
N ARG A 125 -0.01 -0.26 -0.07
CA ARG A 125 0.61 0.84 0.71
C ARG A 125 1.95 1.27 0.09
N LYS A 126 2.78 0.31 -0.33
CA LYS A 126 4.05 0.58 -1.04
C LYS A 126 3.80 1.32 -2.36
N ALA A 127 2.80 0.92 -3.15
CA ALA A 127 2.40 1.60 -4.38
C ALA A 127 2.10 3.07 -4.11
N ILE A 128 1.20 3.34 -3.16
CA ILE A 128 0.79 4.71 -2.82
C ILE A 128 2.00 5.51 -2.33
N LYS A 129 2.76 4.95 -1.39
CA LYS A 129 3.94 5.61 -0.83
C LYS A 129 4.99 5.97 -1.90
N ASN A 130 5.25 5.08 -2.84
CA ASN A 130 6.33 5.24 -3.81
C ASN A 130 5.93 6.01 -5.08
N THR A 131 4.65 6.27 -5.29
CA THR A 131 4.19 7.00 -6.47
C THR A 131 4.78 8.41 -6.52
N ARG A 132 5.31 8.79 -7.68
CA ARG A 132 5.94 10.09 -7.92
C ARG A 132 5.16 10.97 -8.88
N PHE A 133 4.57 10.41 -9.92
CA PHE A 133 4.00 11.19 -11.02
C PHE A 133 2.51 10.92 -11.19
N HIS A 134 2.13 9.65 -11.28
CA HIS A 134 0.79 9.23 -11.65
C HIS A 134 0.33 7.97 -10.92
N MET A 135 -0.94 7.92 -10.53
CA MET A 135 -1.61 6.71 -10.10
C MET A 135 -2.98 6.54 -10.78
N SER A 136 -3.19 5.37 -11.40
CA SER A 136 -4.50 4.90 -11.84
C SER A 136 -5.05 3.93 -10.80
N ILE A 137 -6.25 4.17 -10.26
CA ILE A 137 -6.85 3.33 -9.20
C ILE A 137 -8.27 2.99 -9.59
N ALA A 138 -8.63 1.71 -9.57
CA ALA A 138 -9.99 1.23 -9.68
C ALA A 138 -10.31 0.30 -8.51
N VAL A 139 -11.20 0.71 -7.61
CA VAL A 139 -11.45 0.01 -6.34
C VAL A 139 -12.92 0.11 -5.88
N PRO A 140 -13.44 -0.88 -5.13
CA PRO A 140 -14.70 -0.72 -4.43
C PRO A 140 -14.64 0.40 -3.38
N ARG A 141 -15.78 1.08 -3.16
CA ARG A 141 -15.90 2.17 -2.18
C ARG A 141 -15.36 1.82 -0.79
N GLU A 142 -15.65 0.61 -0.30
CA GLU A 142 -15.19 0.13 1.02
C GLU A 142 -13.67 0.01 1.10
N PHE A 143 -13.02 -0.40 0.01
CA PHE A 143 -11.56 -0.49 -0.02
C PHE A 143 -10.94 0.90 -0.09
N LEU A 144 -11.55 1.82 -0.84
CA LEU A 144 -11.12 3.21 -0.93
C LEU A 144 -11.08 3.92 0.44
N LYS A 145 -12.04 3.67 1.34
CA LYS A 145 -12.09 4.28 2.69
C LYS A 145 -10.76 4.15 3.45
N LYS A 146 -10.05 3.04 3.24
CA LYS A 146 -8.74 2.79 3.88
C LYS A 146 -7.58 3.58 3.25
N LEU A 147 -7.75 4.07 2.02
CA LEU A 147 -6.72 4.71 1.21
C LEU A 147 -6.89 6.23 1.11
N GLU A 148 -8.08 6.77 1.41
CA GLU A 148 -8.44 8.19 1.25
C GLU A 148 -7.40 9.17 1.80
N MET A 149 -6.93 8.96 3.03
CA MET A 149 -5.95 9.84 3.66
C MET A 149 -4.62 9.87 2.88
N ASP A 150 -4.12 8.71 2.46
CA ASP A 150 -2.83 8.61 1.79
C ASP A 150 -2.91 9.13 0.35
N LEU A 151 -4.03 8.89 -0.34
CA LEU A 151 -4.31 9.45 -1.67
C LEU A 151 -4.44 10.97 -1.62
N GLY A 152 -5.14 11.51 -0.63
CA GLY A 152 -5.25 12.96 -0.42
C GLY A 152 -3.88 13.63 -0.27
N LYS A 153 -3.00 13.05 0.56
CA LYS A 153 -1.60 13.53 0.72
C LYS A 153 -0.80 13.45 -0.58
N LYS A 154 -0.99 12.39 -1.37
CA LYS A 154 -0.30 12.24 -2.66
C LYS A 154 -0.74 13.30 -3.67
N LYS A 155 -2.06 13.54 -3.76
CA LYS A 155 -2.63 14.60 -4.57
C LYS A 155 -2.09 15.98 -4.17
N GLU A 156 -2.02 16.27 -2.87
CA GLU A 156 -1.45 17.53 -2.36
C GLU A 156 0.03 17.70 -2.71
N ASN A 157 0.78 16.60 -2.77
CA ASN A 157 2.17 16.55 -3.24
C ASN A 157 2.27 16.45 -4.78
N ASN A 158 1.29 16.98 -5.51
CA ASN A 158 1.26 17.07 -6.98
C ASN A 158 1.27 15.73 -7.73
N VAL A 159 1.04 14.58 -7.09
CA VAL A 159 0.80 13.32 -7.83
C VAL A 159 -0.55 13.39 -8.54
N ARG A 160 -0.58 13.04 -9.83
CA ARG A 160 -1.84 12.92 -10.58
C ARG A 160 -2.51 11.60 -10.21
N ILE A 161 -3.75 11.64 -9.75
CA ILE A 161 -4.52 10.45 -9.40
C ILE A 161 -5.80 10.44 -10.23
N ASN A 162 -5.97 9.38 -11.01
CA ASN A 162 -7.19 9.03 -11.73
C ASN A 162 -7.88 7.89 -10.98
N LEU A 163 -9.00 8.20 -10.32
CA LEU A 163 -9.70 7.28 -9.42
C LEU A 163 -11.03 6.83 -10.03
N PHE A 164 -11.22 5.52 -10.13
CA PHE A 164 -12.44 4.85 -10.53
C PHE A 164 -13.00 4.09 -9.33
N VAL A 165 -14.26 4.32 -8.97
CA VAL A 165 -14.86 3.72 -7.78
C VAL A 165 -16.06 2.88 -8.18
N TYR A 166 -16.12 1.66 -7.63
CA TYR A 166 -17.31 0.81 -7.73
C TYR A 166 -18.24 1.05 -6.55
N GLY A 167 -19.52 1.27 -6.83
CA GLY A 167 -20.58 1.45 -5.84
C GLY A 167 -20.97 2.90 -5.59
N GLU A 168 -21.10 3.28 -4.32
CA GLU A 168 -21.78 4.52 -3.91
C GLU A 168 -21.09 5.82 -4.32
N ASN A 169 -21.89 6.90 -4.35
CA ASN A 169 -21.53 8.21 -4.90
C ASN A 169 -20.74 9.12 -3.96
N ASP A 170 -20.74 8.82 -2.67
CA ASP A 170 -20.09 9.68 -1.69
C ASP A 170 -18.59 9.39 -1.62
N VAL A 171 -17.83 10.08 -2.47
CA VAL A 171 -16.37 9.97 -2.55
C VAL A 171 -15.75 11.35 -2.32
N PRO A 172 -14.89 11.51 -1.29
CA PRO A 172 -14.20 12.77 -1.06
C PRO A 172 -13.24 13.10 -2.21
N PRO A 173 -12.85 14.38 -2.40
CA PRO A 173 -12.01 14.83 -3.52
C PRO A 173 -10.52 14.45 -3.34
N VAL A 174 -10.23 13.17 -3.10
CA VAL A 174 -8.90 12.59 -2.82
C VAL A 174 -8.08 12.30 -4.09
N ALA A 175 -8.66 12.52 -5.27
CA ALA A 175 -8.00 12.35 -6.57
C ALA A 175 -8.25 13.57 -7.46
N ASN A 176 -7.57 13.68 -8.59
CA ASN A 176 -7.72 14.81 -9.50
C ASN A 176 -8.89 14.62 -10.48
N GLU A 177 -9.21 13.37 -10.83
CA GLU A 177 -10.47 13.01 -11.49
C GLU A 177 -11.04 11.76 -10.81
N ILE A 178 -12.34 11.77 -10.53
CA ILE A 178 -13.05 10.66 -9.91
C ILE A 178 -14.21 10.27 -10.82
N ARG A 179 -14.25 8.99 -11.17
CA ARG A 179 -15.33 8.35 -11.90
C ARG A 179 -15.96 7.25 -11.08
N ILE A 180 -17.27 7.06 -11.24
CA ILE A 180 -18.03 6.06 -10.49
C ILE A 180 -18.89 5.23 -11.44
N ARG A 181 -19.02 3.94 -11.11
CA ARG A 181 -19.93 3.01 -11.75
C ARG A 181 -20.45 2.02 -10.71
N ASP A 182 -21.74 1.67 -10.78
CA ASP A 182 -22.33 0.75 -9.80
C ASP A 182 -21.90 -0.70 -10.05
N VAL A 183 -21.62 -1.05 -11.31
CA VAL A 183 -21.21 -2.40 -11.72
C VAL A 183 -19.74 -2.65 -11.36
N PRO A 184 -19.45 -3.68 -10.55
CA PRO A 184 -18.09 -4.09 -10.22
C PRO A 184 -17.23 -4.44 -11.44
N ASP A 185 -15.92 -4.19 -11.34
CA ASP A 185 -14.86 -4.69 -12.22
C ASP A 185 -13.68 -5.11 -11.31
N PRO A 186 -12.62 -5.75 -11.84
CA PRO A 186 -11.41 -6.03 -11.08
C PRO A 186 -10.85 -4.79 -10.39
N ILE A 187 -10.16 -5.05 -9.28
CA ILE A 187 -9.38 -4.06 -8.56
C ILE A 187 -8.08 -3.87 -9.31
N ILE A 188 -7.80 -2.63 -9.70
CA ILE A 188 -6.60 -2.27 -10.48
C ILE A 188 -5.93 -1.09 -9.78
N ILE A 189 -4.63 -1.19 -9.53
CA ILE A 189 -3.81 -0.06 -9.09
C ILE A 189 -2.56 -0.04 -9.95
N ILE A 190 -2.27 1.08 -10.59
CA ILE A 190 -1.05 1.26 -11.39
C ILE A 190 -0.32 2.45 -10.79
N GLN A 191 0.89 2.20 -10.29
CA GLN A 191 1.79 3.20 -9.77
C GLN A 191 2.85 3.52 -10.83
N ASP A 192 2.79 4.75 -11.32
CA ASP A 192 3.63 5.26 -12.39
C ASP A 192 3.67 4.27 -13.58
N ARG A 193 4.86 3.79 -13.97
CA ARG A 193 5.03 2.63 -14.87
C ARG A 193 5.86 1.53 -14.20
N ASP A 194 5.94 1.54 -12.86
CA ASP A 194 6.88 0.72 -12.08
C ASP A 194 6.20 -0.50 -11.46
N MET A 195 4.91 -0.38 -11.08
CA MET A 195 4.18 -1.44 -10.41
C MET A 195 2.67 -1.38 -10.66
N GLY A 196 2.07 -2.55 -10.80
CA GLY A 196 0.66 -2.78 -10.99
C GLY A 196 0.15 -3.79 -9.98
N VAL A 197 -1.10 -3.63 -9.57
CA VAL A 197 -1.81 -4.56 -8.69
C VAL A 197 -3.12 -4.90 -9.38
N TYR A 198 -3.39 -6.18 -9.54
CA TYR A 198 -4.64 -6.70 -10.09
C TYR A 198 -5.28 -7.69 -9.13
N LEU A 199 -6.59 -7.58 -8.90
CA LEU A 199 -7.38 -8.61 -8.23
C LEU A 199 -8.76 -8.75 -8.86
N PRO A 200 -9.32 -9.98 -8.93
CA PRO A 200 -10.77 -10.15 -9.10
C PRO A 200 -11.53 -9.40 -8.01
N TYR A 201 -12.71 -8.88 -8.35
CA TYR A 201 -13.52 -8.08 -7.41
C TYR A 201 -13.88 -8.85 -6.13
N GLU A 202 -14.16 -10.15 -6.28
CA GLU A 202 -14.55 -11.05 -5.19
C GLU A 202 -13.37 -11.38 -4.26
N ALA A 203 -12.13 -11.05 -4.64
CA ALA A 203 -10.96 -11.42 -3.85
C ALA A 203 -10.98 -10.84 -2.43
N LEU A 204 -11.68 -9.72 -2.21
CA LEU A 204 -11.78 -9.04 -0.92
C LEU A 204 -12.98 -9.46 -0.06
N THR A 205 -13.84 -10.39 -0.50
CA THR A 205 -15.07 -10.76 0.22
C THR A 205 -14.87 -11.80 1.34
N GLY A 206 -13.63 -12.27 1.57
CA GLY A 206 -13.26 -13.23 2.62
C GLY A 206 -12.49 -12.59 3.79
N GLY A 207 -12.30 -13.34 4.89
CA GLY A 207 -11.61 -12.90 6.11
C GLY A 207 -10.15 -12.45 5.93
N SER A 208 -9.20 -13.20 6.49
CA SER A 208 -7.75 -12.86 6.45
C SER A 208 -7.04 -13.34 5.17
N SER A 209 -7.64 -14.26 4.42
CA SER A 209 -7.15 -14.77 3.13
C SER A 209 -7.94 -14.19 1.96
N LEU A 210 -7.28 -13.98 0.82
CA LEU A 210 -7.97 -13.58 -0.43
C LEU A 210 -8.79 -14.75 -0.98
N HIS A 211 -9.96 -14.46 -1.53
CA HIS A 211 -10.70 -15.44 -2.31
C HIS A 211 -10.11 -15.51 -3.73
N GLY A 212 -9.19 -16.46 -3.95
CA GLY A 212 -8.45 -16.58 -5.21
C GLY A 212 -7.02 -16.04 -5.07
N TYR A 213 -6.68 -15.01 -5.87
CA TYR A 213 -5.34 -14.43 -5.89
C TYR A 213 -5.38 -12.93 -6.26
N GLY A 214 -4.33 -12.21 -5.86
CA GLY A 214 -3.93 -10.95 -6.46
C GLY A 214 -2.63 -11.13 -7.23
N LEU A 215 -2.38 -10.26 -8.20
CA LEU A 215 -1.12 -10.18 -8.95
C LEU A 215 -0.45 -8.86 -8.64
N ILE A 216 0.83 -8.90 -8.31
CA ILE A 216 1.71 -7.74 -8.36
C ILE A 216 2.48 -7.84 -9.67
N ILE A 217 2.40 -6.83 -10.49
CA ILE A 217 2.95 -6.81 -11.85
C ILE A 217 4.02 -5.72 -11.88
N GLN A 218 5.22 -6.06 -12.33
CA GLN A 218 6.34 -5.14 -12.56
C GLN A 218 6.92 -5.36 -13.98
N ASP A 219 6.29 -6.23 -14.77
CA ASP A 219 6.59 -6.40 -16.18
C ASP A 219 6.05 -5.21 -16.98
N ASN A 220 6.92 -4.54 -17.73
CA ASN A 220 6.57 -3.35 -18.49
C ASN A 220 5.45 -3.61 -19.52
N ASN A 221 5.46 -4.77 -20.18
CA ASN A 221 4.45 -5.10 -21.20
C ASN A 221 3.08 -5.40 -20.56
N LEU A 222 3.06 -6.16 -19.46
CA LEU A 222 1.82 -6.44 -18.74
C LEU A 222 1.27 -5.19 -18.06
N LEU A 223 2.12 -4.31 -17.52
CA LEU A 223 1.69 -3.02 -17.00
C LEU A 223 1.07 -2.16 -18.08
N PHE A 224 1.67 -2.11 -19.27
CA PHE A 224 1.10 -1.41 -20.41
C PHE A 224 -0.27 -1.97 -20.81
N MET A 225 -0.45 -3.30 -20.80
CA MET A 225 -1.74 -3.92 -21.06
C MET A 225 -2.78 -3.57 -20.00
N LEU A 226 -2.37 -3.54 -18.72
CA LEU A 226 -3.24 -3.15 -17.61
C LEU A 226 -3.63 -1.67 -17.69
N ASP A 227 -2.71 -0.79 -18.06
CA ASP A 227 -2.94 0.64 -18.31
C ASP A 227 -3.94 0.85 -19.45
N ARG A 228 -3.77 0.12 -20.56
CA ARG A 228 -4.72 0.16 -21.68
C ARG A 228 -6.10 -0.31 -21.26
N TYR A 229 -6.20 -1.39 -20.49
CA TYR A 229 -7.48 -1.83 -19.94
C TYR A 229 -8.12 -0.73 -19.09
N PHE A 230 -7.34 -0.17 -18.15
CA PHE A 230 -7.82 0.88 -17.26
C PHE A 230 -8.41 2.05 -18.04
N TYR A 231 -7.70 2.57 -19.04
CA TYR A 231 -8.13 3.79 -19.73
C TYR A 231 -9.09 3.59 -20.89
N HIS A 232 -9.06 2.45 -21.58
CA HIS A 232 -9.86 2.24 -22.78
C HIS A 232 -11.07 1.34 -22.54
N ALA A 233 -10.96 0.37 -21.64
CA ALA A 233 -12.08 -0.51 -21.31
C ALA A 233 -12.86 -0.01 -20.09
N LEU A 234 -12.16 0.42 -19.03
CA LEU A 234 -12.80 0.76 -17.76
C LEU A 234 -13.19 2.24 -17.65
N TRP A 235 -12.21 3.15 -17.73
CA TRP A 235 -12.36 4.59 -17.50
C TRP A 235 -13.51 5.26 -18.26
N PRO A 236 -13.77 4.95 -19.54
CA PRO A 236 -14.86 5.58 -20.30
C PRO A 236 -16.25 5.19 -19.81
N THR A 237 -16.38 4.07 -19.09
CA THR A 237 -17.68 3.54 -18.63
C THR A 237 -18.21 4.20 -17.36
N GLY A 238 -17.37 4.93 -16.63
CA GLY A 238 -17.74 5.59 -15.38
C GLY A 238 -18.20 7.03 -15.61
N ARG A 239 -19.21 7.46 -14.84
CA ARG A 239 -19.62 8.87 -14.83
C ARG A 239 -18.62 9.71 -14.04
N VAL A 240 -18.30 10.89 -14.52
CA VAL A 240 -17.44 11.84 -13.78
C VAL A 240 -18.24 12.44 -12.63
N VAL A 241 -17.75 12.30 -11.39
CA VAL A 241 -18.38 12.89 -10.20
C VAL A 241 -17.54 14.02 -9.59
N TYR A 242 -16.24 14.00 -9.88
CA TYR A 242 -15.33 15.06 -9.47
C TYR A 242 -14.24 15.21 -10.53
N ARG A 243 -13.94 16.46 -10.86
CA ARG A 243 -12.77 16.84 -11.64
C ARG A 243 -12.18 18.09 -11.01
N GLU A 244 -10.89 18.07 -10.74
CA GLU A 244 -10.21 19.20 -10.13
C GLU A 244 -10.21 20.39 -11.09
N GLU A 245 -10.66 21.55 -10.60
CA GLU A 245 -10.74 22.82 -11.33
C GLU A 245 -9.57 23.77 -11.07
N ARG A 246 -8.63 23.38 -10.19
CA ARG A 246 -7.47 24.22 -9.88
C ARG A 246 -6.61 24.47 -11.12
N ALA A 247 -5.99 25.65 -11.17
CA ALA A 247 -5.06 26.02 -12.22
C ALA A 247 -3.88 25.02 -12.29
N LEU A 248 -3.40 24.78 -13.51
CA LEU A 248 -2.22 23.95 -13.74
C LEU A 248 -1.00 24.61 -13.08
N LYS A 249 -0.33 23.87 -12.18
CA LYS A 249 0.94 24.30 -11.60
C LYS A 249 2.08 23.84 -12.50
N LEU A 250 2.88 24.79 -12.96
CA LEU A 250 4.08 24.55 -13.77
C LEU A 250 5.35 24.81 -12.93
N PRO A 251 6.49 24.15 -13.23
CA PRO A 251 6.62 23.08 -14.21
C PRO A 251 5.85 21.82 -13.80
N ARG A 252 5.40 21.06 -14.79
CA ARG A 252 4.60 19.83 -14.58
C ARG A 252 5.23 18.65 -15.31
N GLU A 253 5.42 17.56 -14.58
CA GLU A 253 5.94 16.30 -15.13
C GLU A 253 4.80 15.35 -15.53
N TYR A 254 4.96 14.71 -16.68
CA TYR A 254 4.02 13.75 -17.25
C TYR A 254 4.77 12.48 -17.65
N ILE A 255 4.18 11.35 -17.28
CA ILE A 255 4.56 10.02 -17.79
C ILE A 255 3.47 9.43 -18.69
N HIS A 256 2.36 10.12 -18.91
CA HIS A 256 1.33 9.72 -19.88
C HIS A 256 1.07 10.90 -20.81
N ILE A 257 1.39 10.73 -22.10
CA ILE A 257 1.24 11.77 -23.12
C ILE A 257 -0.20 12.29 -23.21
N ARG A 258 -1.20 11.43 -22.99
CA ARG A 258 -2.62 11.82 -23.00
C ARG A 258 -2.99 12.84 -21.93
N GLU A 259 -2.35 12.78 -20.77
CA GLU A 259 -2.61 13.74 -19.70
C GLU A 259 -2.01 15.11 -20.09
N LEU A 260 -0.83 15.12 -20.71
CA LEU A 260 -0.25 16.34 -21.27
C LEU A 260 -1.17 16.93 -22.35
N VAL A 261 -1.60 16.14 -23.33
CA VAL A 261 -2.50 16.60 -24.40
C VAL A 261 -3.83 17.09 -23.83
N SER A 262 -4.38 16.40 -22.83
CA SER A 262 -5.58 16.83 -22.11
C SER A 262 -5.38 18.20 -21.43
N ASP A 263 -4.26 18.41 -20.74
CA ASP A 263 -3.98 19.68 -20.07
C ASP A 263 -3.68 20.81 -21.06
N LEU A 264 -2.91 20.56 -22.12
CA LEU A 264 -2.67 21.53 -23.21
C LEU A 264 -3.99 22.02 -23.80
N ARG A 265 -4.91 21.09 -24.10
CA ARG A 265 -6.24 21.42 -24.64
C ARG A 265 -7.10 22.17 -23.60
N ARG A 266 -7.19 21.64 -22.38
CA ARG A 266 -8.06 22.16 -21.31
C ARG A 266 -7.69 23.58 -20.91
N PHE A 267 -6.40 23.86 -20.78
CA PHE A 267 -5.89 25.16 -20.36
C PHE A 267 -5.56 26.07 -21.56
N ASN A 268 -5.87 25.64 -22.78
CA ASN A 268 -5.57 26.34 -24.04
C ASN A 268 -4.11 26.81 -24.11
N ILE A 269 -3.18 25.97 -23.65
CA ILE A 269 -1.75 26.24 -23.64
C ILE A 269 -1.23 26.00 -25.05
N ARG A 270 -0.55 27.02 -25.60
CA ARG A 270 0.00 26.98 -26.95
C ARG A 270 1.47 27.32 -26.92
N ASN A 271 2.23 26.68 -27.81
CA ASN A 271 3.64 26.95 -27.99
C ASN A 271 4.41 26.84 -26.66
N ALA A 272 4.04 25.96 -25.73
CA ALA A 272 4.73 25.87 -24.44
C ALA A 272 6.08 25.18 -24.55
N LYS A 273 7.03 25.58 -23.70
CA LYS A 273 8.34 24.93 -23.64
C LYS A 273 8.19 23.56 -22.99
N VAL A 274 8.82 22.56 -23.61
CA VAL A 274 8.88 21.18 -23.09
C VAL A 274 10.30 20.64 -23.09
N GLU A 275 10.55 19.75 -22.15
CA GLU A 275 11.72 18.89 -22.09
C GLU A 275 11.24 17.44 -22.13
N VAL A 276 11.74 16.65 -23.08
CA VAL A 276 11.31 15.27 -23.34
C VAL A 276 12.50 14.34 -23.16
N PHE A 277 12.32 13.35 -22.28
CA PHE A 277 13.23 12.22 -22.09
C PHE A 277 12.56 10.96 -22.63
N GLY A 278 13.27 10.21 -23.46
CA GLY A 278 12.70 9.03 -24.09
C GLY A 278 13.69 8.28 -24.96
N ARG A 279 13.16 7.58 -25.96
CA ARG A 279 13.94 6.84 -26.94
C ARG A 279 13.45 7.09 -28.34
N PHE A 280 14.34 7.09 -29.32
CA PHE A 280 13.91 7.05 -30.72
C PHE A 280 13.22 5.72 -31.02
N VAL A 281 12.02 5.76 -31.58
CA VAL A 281 11.22 4.55 -31.84
C VAL A 281 11.93 3.59 -32.79
N ARG A 282 12.60 4.11 -33.82
CA ARG A 282 13.26 3.27 -34.84
C ARG A 282 14.53 2.58 -34.35
N SER A 283 15.35 3.27 -33.56
CA SER A 283 16.67 2.76 -33.14
C SER A 283 16.68 2.24 -31.70
N GLY A 284 15.76 2.68 -30.85
CA GLY A 284 15.74 2.42 -29.42
C GLY A 284 16.77 3.22 -28.61
N GLU A 285 17.56 4.08 -29.27
CA GLU A 285 18.59 4.91 -28.65
C GLU A 285 17.94 5.97 -27.74
N PRO A 286 18.50 6.21 -26.54
CA PRO A 286 17.99 7.25 -25.65
C PRO A 286 18.13 8.63 -26.30
N VAL A 287 17.12 9.46 -26.09
CA VAL A 287 17.04 10.81 -26.62
C VAL A 287 16.57 11.77 -25.54
N HIS A 288 17.15 12.95 -25.55
CA HIS A 288 16.74 14.09 -24.75
C HIS A 288 16.62 15.31 -25.67
N ILE A 289 15.42 15.88 -25.77
CA ILE A 289 15.17 17.10 -26.53
C ILE A 289 14.52 18.18 -25.66
N VAL A 290 14.88 19.42 -25.96
CA VAL A 290 14.24 20.63 -25.42
C VAL A 290 13.69 21.43 -26.59
N GLY A 291 12.43 21.81 -26.51
CA GLY A 291 11.77 22.51 -27.60
C GLY A 291 10.44 23.14 -27.20
N ARG A 292 9.62 23.47 -28.19
CA ARG A 292 8.27 23.99 -27.97
C ARG A 292 7.24 23.09 -28.62
N VAL A 293 6.09 22.92 -27.95
CA VAL A 293 4.96 22.18 -28.51
C VAL A 293 4.27 23.05 -29.55
N VAL A 294 4.48 22.71 -30.82
CA VAL A 294 3.88 23.44 -31.96
C VAL A 294 2.54 22.86 -32.39
N GLU A 295 2.32 21.56 -32.14
CA GLU A 295 1.10 20.84 -32.47
C GLU A 295 0.86 19.69 -31.49
N PHE A 296 -0.39 19.26 -31.35
CA PHE A 296 -0.75 18.02 -30.65
C PHE A 296 -1.93 17.35 -31.34
N TYR A 297 -1.97 16.03 -31.28
CA TYR A 297 -3.02 15.20 -31.88
C TYR A 297 -3.55 14.19 -30.85
N GLU A 298 -4.86 13.95 -30.89
CA GLU A 298 -5.53 12.87 -30.17
C GLU A 298 -6.70 12.38 -31.04
N ASP A 299 -6.80 11.07 -31.23
CA ASP A 299 -7.92 10.47 -31.97
C ASP A 299 -9.20 10.42 -31.11
N GLU A 300 -10.36 10.19 -31.73
CA GLU A 300 -11.65 10.14 -31.02
C GLU A 300 -11.69 9.04 -29.94
N GLY A 301 -11.01 7.91 -30.19
CA GLY A 301 -10.87 6.81 -29.23
C GLY A 301 -9.82 7.04 -28.13
N LYS A 302 -9.04 8.12 -28.24
CA LYS A 302 -7.89 8.47 -27.38
C LYS A 302 -6.82 7.39 -27.29
N VAL A 303 -6.80 6.47 -28.25
CA VAL A 303 -5.83 5.39 -28.36
C VAL A 303 -4.48 5.93 -28.79
N ILE A 304 -4.49 6.96 -29.65
CA ILE A 304 -3.31 7.65 -30.16
C ILE A 304 -3.32 9.06 -29.60
N SER A 305 -2.21 9.45 -28.99
CA SER A 305 -1.98 10.79 -28.47
C SER A 305 -0.51 11.13 -28.64
N ASN A 306 -0.23 12.26 -29.27
CA ASN A 306 1.15 12.73 -29.47
C ASN A 306 1.22 14.26 -29.49
N ILE A 307 2.44 14.76 -29.36
CA ILE A 307 2.78 16.17 -29.54
C ILE A 307 3.87 16.29 -30.60
N THR A 308 3.91 17.41 -31.31
CA THR A 308 5.03 17.78 -32.17
C THR A 308 5.88 18.81 -31.44
N VAL A 309 7.16 18.50 -31.26
CA VAL A 309 8.14 19.36 -30.59
C VAL A 309 9.10 19.93 -31.62
N GLU A 310 9.19 21.26 -31.68
CA GLU A 310 10.18 21.97 -32.49
C GLU A 310 11.37 22.38 -31.60
N THR A 311 12.58 21.90 -31.93
CA THR A 311 13.82 22.20 -31.20
C THR A 311 14.38 23.57 -31.60
N GLN A 312 15.39 24.05 -30.87
CA GLN A 312 16.04 25.33 -31.19
C GLN A 312 16.72 25.34 -32.57
N ASP A 313 17.16 24.17 -33.04
CA ASP A 313 17.80 23.99 -34.34
C ASP A 313 16.78 23.88 -35.50
N GLY A 314 15.48 24.01 -35.19
CA GLY A 314 14.39 23.96 -36.16
C GLY A 314 13.93 22.55 -36.56
N GLU A 315 14.49 21.51 -35.94
CA GLU A 315 14.03 20.14 -36.15
C GLU A 315 12.67 19.91 -35.48
N ARG A 316 11.83 19.11 -36.13
CA ARG A 316 10.52 18.72 -35.60
C ARG A 316 10.49 17.22 -35.35
N HIS A 317 10.10 16.86 -34.13
CA HIS A 317 9.97 15.47 -33.69
C HIS A 317 8.54 15.23 -33.22
N VAL A 318 7.89 14.19 -33.74
CA VAL A 318 6.62 13.70 -33.22
C VAL A 318 6.91 12.80 -32.03
N VAL A 319 6.34 13.15 -30.88
CA VAL A 319 6.59 12.51 -29.59
C VAL A 319 5.32 11.79 -29.11
N GLY A 320 5.40 10.47 -29.04
CA GLY A 320 4.36 9.59 -28.55
C GLY A 320 4.50 9.27 -27.06
N GLY A 321 3.54 8.51 -26.54
CA GLY A 321 3.53 8.04 -25.14
C GLY A 321 4.22 6.69 -24.96
N TRP A 322 3.85 6.00 -23.88
CA TRP A 322 4.32 4.64 -23.59
C TRP A 322 4.01 3.67 -24.73
N ASN A 323 5.00 2.88 -25.15
CA ASN A 323 4.89 1.92 -26.24
C ASN A 323 4.50 2.58 -27.59
N ALA A 324 4.95 3.83 -27.83
CA ALA A 324 4.84 4.47 -29.13
C ALA A 324 5.52 3.62 -30.22
N SER A 325 4.92 3.58 -31.41
CA SER A 325 5.42 2.77 -32.53
C SER A 325 5.36 3.48 -33.87
N LEU A 326 4.62 4.60 -33.95
CA LEU A 326 4.44 5.37 -35.19
C LEU A 326 5.19 6.69 -35.15
N GLU A 327 5.33 7.26 -33.95
CA GLU A 327 6.02 8.51 -33.67
C GLU A 327 7.55 8.39 -33.80
N ASP A 328 8.25 9.53 -33.82
CA ASP A 328 9.72 9.56 -33.88
C ASP A 328 10.34 9.17 -32.53
N ILE A 329 9.71 9.60 -31.43
CA ILE A 329 10.18 9.43 -30.06
C ILE A 329 9.09 8.79 -29.19
N GLU A 330 9.45 7.74 -28.46
CA GLU A 330 8.68 7.23 -27.33
C GLU A 330 9.07 8.00 -26.06
N ALA A 331 8.15 8.79 -25.50
CA ALA A 331 8.43 9.51 -24.28
C ALA A 331 8.29 8.63 -23.02
N GLU A 332 9.36 8.60 -22.24
CA GLU A 332 9.37 8.06 -20.88
C GLU A 332 8.91 9.13 -19.88
N ARG A 333 9.33 10.38 -20.08
CA ARG A 333 9.00 11.52 -19.23
C ARG A 333 8.98 12.83 -20.01
N ILE A 334 8.00 13.68 -19.72
CA ILE A 334 7.86 15.01 -20.34
C ILE A 334 7.66 16.05 -19.25
N ILE A 335 8.41 17.15 -19.31
CA ILE A 335 8.27 18.28 -18.41
C ILE A 335 7.71 19.46 -19.22
N LEU A 336 6.55 19.96 -18.82
CA LEU A 336 5.94 21.17 -19.36
C LEU A 336 6.34 22.37 -18.49
N PHE A 337 6.83 23.42 -19.12
CA PHE A 337 7.19 24.69 -18.48
C PHE A 337 6.19 25.80 -18.84
N GLU A 338 6.28 26.92 -18.13
CA GLU A 338 5.51 28.15 -18.39
C GLU A 338 5.67 28.69 -19.83
#